data_AF-A0A453PD43-F1
#
_entry.id   AF-A0A453PD43-F1
#
_cell.length_a   1.000
_cell.length_b   1.000
_cell.length_c   1.000
_cell.angle_alpha   90.00
_cell.angle_beta   90.00
_cell.angle_gamma   90.00
#
_symmetry.space_group_name_H-M   'P 1'
#
loop_
_entity.id
_entity.type
_entity.pdbx_description
1 polymer ?
#
loop_
_entity_poly.entity_id
_entity_poly.type
_entity_poly.pdbx_seq_one_letter_code
_entity_poly.pdbx_strand_id
1 'polypeptide(L)'
;QGSLDDYWSLLEAVRQVDVVICAVPTKHALEQKPLIRAIKEAGCVKRFIPAEFGVDHTKVQICDMDHGFYEKKAEIRRLIESEDIPHTYIYCNFLMRYLLPSLVQPGLDAPPRDEV
;
A
#
# COMPACT_ATOMS: atom_id res chain seq x y z
N GLN A 1 -7.35 -17.13 -11.52
CA GLN A 1 -7.20 -17.37 -10.07
C GLN A 1 -5.70 -17.42 -9.80
N GLY A 2 -5.20 -16.81 -8.73
CA GLY A 2 -3.77 -16.71 -8.43
C GLY A 2 -3.52 -16.33 -6.97
N SER A 3 -2.28 -16.45 -6.51
CA SER A 3 -1.86 -16.16 -5.13
C SER A 3 -0.55 -15.36 -5.12
N LEU A 4 -0.35 -14.51 -4.10
CA LEU A 4 0.94 -13.86 -3.86
C LEU A 4 2.01 -14.85 -3.37
N ASP A 5 1.58 -15.98 -2.80
CA ASP A 5 2.47 -17.05 -2.33
C ASP A 5 2.94 -17.96 -3.48
N ASP A 6 2.28 -17.91 -4.64
CA ASP A 6 2.65 -18.65 -5.84
C ASP A 6 3.32 -17.71 -6.84
N TYR A 7 4.65 -17.62 -6.73
CA TYR A 7 5.49 -16.77 -7.56
C TYR A 7 5.32 -17.01 -9.07
N TRP A 8 5.14 -18.27 -9.50
CA TRP A 8 5.04 -18.59 -10.92
C TRP A 8 3.71 -18.12 -11.50
N SER A 9 2.61 -18.32 -10.76
CA SER A 9 1.30 -17.77 -11.16
C SER A 9 1.33 -16.24 -11.26
N LEU A 10 2.06 -15.60 -10.33
CA LEU A 10 2.20 -14.16 -10.26
C LEU A 10 3.00 -13.61 -11.45
N LEU A 11 4.16 -14.21 -11.73
CA LEU A 11 5.01 -13.84 -12.85
C LEU A 11 4.29 -13.98 -14.19
N GLU A 12 3.54 -15.08 -14.38
CA GLU A 12 2.78 -15.31 -15.60
C GLU A 12 1.67 -14.27 -15.78
N ALA A 13 0.99 -13.88 -14.70
CA ALA A 13 0.00 -12.81 -14.74
C ALA A 13 0.64 -11.44 -15.04
N VAL A 14 1.78 -11.13 -14.42
CA VAL A 14 2.48 -9.85 -14.60
C VAL A 14 2.99 -9.68 -16.04
N ARG A 15 3.44 -10.76 -16.70
CA ARG A 15 3.87 -10.74 -18.11
C ARG A 15 2.78 -10.34 -19.11
N GLN A 16 1.52 -10.45 -18.70
CA GLN A 16 0.36 -10.18 -19.57
C GLN A 16 -0.16 -8.76 -19.44
N VAL A 17 0.44 -7.90 -18.60
CA VAL A 17 -0.08 -6.57 -18.29
C VAL A 17 0.97 -5.48 -18.38
N ASP A 18 0.51 -4.28 -18.73
CA ASP A 18 1.33 -3.06 -18.74
C ASP A 18 1.36 -2.35 -17.37
N VAL A 19 0.32 -2.53 -16.57
CA VAL A 19 0.13 -1.81 -15.29
C VAL A 19 -0.25 -2.79 -14.20
N VAL A 20 0.40 -2.66 -13.06
CA VAL A 20 0.10 -3.46 -11.86
C VAL A 20 -0.37 -2.53 -10.74
N ILE A 21 -1.49 -2.88 -10.11
CA ILE A 21 -2.04 -2.17 -8.95
C ILE A 21 -2.15 -3.16 -7.80
N CYS A 22 -1.52 -2.84 -6.67
CA CYS A 22 -1.58 -3.65 -5.46
C CYS A 22 -2.44 -2.95 -4.42
N ALA A 23 -3.46 -3.64 -3.90
CA ALA A 23 -4.38 -3.14 -2.87
C ALA A 23 -4.45 -4.08 -1.66
N VAL A 24 -3.32 -4.73 -1.31
CA VAL A 24 -3.26 -5.54 -0.08
C VAL A 24 -3.40 -4.67 1.18
N PRO A 25 -4.01 -5.17 2.26
CA PRO A 25 -4.06 -4.44 3.52
C PRO A 25 -2.66 -4.15 4.06
N THR A 26 -2.47 -3.03 4.79
CA THR A 26 -1.14 -2.66 5.34
C THR A 26 -0.52 -3.74 6.22
N LYS A 27 -1.31 -4.54 6.94
CA LYS A 27 -0.81 -5.70 7.70
C LYS A 27 -0.01 -6.70 6.84
N HIS A 28 -0.34 -6.77 5.55
CA HIS A 28 0.26 -7.63 4.53
C HIS A 28 1.18 -6.83 3.59
N ALA A 29 1.61 -5.61 3.95
CA ALA A 29 2.41 -4.76 3.06
C ALA A 29 3.70 -5.44 2.57
N LEU A 30 4.36 -6.26 3.41
CA LEU A 30 5.58 -6.99 3.06
C LEU A 30 5.35 -8.14 2.08
N GLU A 31 4.11 -8.62 1.92
CA GLU A 31 3.74 -9.64 0.93
C GLU A 31 3.75 -9.09 -0.50
N GLN A 32 4.06 -7.81 -0.68
CA GLN A 32 4.33 -7.21 -1.99
C GLN A 32 5.71 -7.57 -2.55
N LYS A 33 6.64 -8.09 -1.73
CA LYS A 33 8.01 -8.41 -2.18
C LYS A 33 8.05 -9.41 -3.35
N PRO A 34 7.29 -10.52 -3.34
CA PRO A 34 7.22 -11.42 -4.50
C PRO A 34 6.67 -10.73 -5.76
N LEU A 35 5.70 -9.82 -5.60
CA LEU A 35 5.14 -9.05 -6.71
C LEU A 35 6.17 -8.10 -7.31
N ILE A 36 6.94 -7.40 -6.48
CA ILE A 36 8.02 -6.52 -6.93
C ILE A 36 9.07 -7.31 -7.72
N ARG A 37 9.47 -8.49 -7.20
CA ARG A 37 10.38 -9.39 -7.90
C ARG A 37 9.82 -9.83 -9.26
N ALA A 38 8.54 -10.21 -9.31
CA ALA A 38 7.88 -10.61 -10.55
C ALA A 38 7.80 -9.47 -11.58
N ILE A 39 7.51 -8.24 -11.13
CA ILE A 39 7.50 -7.03 -11.97
C ILE A 39 8.88 -6.80 -12.58
N LYS A 40 9.93 -6.87 -11.76
CA LYS A 40 11.31 -6.71 -12.22
C LYS A 40 11.68 -7.76 -13.27
N GLU A 41 11.37 -9.03 -12.99
CA GLU A 41 11.70 -10.15 -13.88
C GLU A 41 10.91 -10.11 -15.20
N ALA A 42 9.63 -9.71 -15.16
CA ALA A 42 8.80 -9.61 -16.35
C ALA A 42 9.26 -8.49 -17.30
N GLY A 43 9.71 -7.36 -16.75
CA GLY A 43 10.28 -6.24 -17.51
C GLY A 43 9.30 -5.50 -18.44
N CYS A 44 8.05 -5.94 -18.56
CA CYS A 44 7.03 -5.35 -19.44
C CYS A 44 6.16 -4.28 -18.76
N VAL A 45 6.22 -4.17 -17.43
CA VAL A 45 5.36 -3.27 -16.66
C VAL A 45 5.80 -1.81 -16.83
N LYS A 46 4.92 -0.99 -17.39
CA LYS A 46 5.09 0.45 -17.60
C LYS A 46 4.78 1.27 -16.35
N ARG A 47 3.98 0.72 -15.42
CA ARG A 47 3.67 1.37 -14.14
C ARG A 47 3.26 0.38 -13.05
N PHE A 48 3.84 0.54 -11.87
CA PHE A 48 3.42 -0.10 -10.63
C PHE A 48 2.78 0.91 -9.66
N ILE A 49 1.63 0.56 -9.10
CA ILE A 49 0.96 1.30 -8.03
C ILE A 49 0.94 0.39 -6.78
N PRO A 50 1.86 0.58 -5.82
CA PRO A 50 1.89 -0.23 -4.60
C PRO A 50 0.75 0.14 -3.64
N ALA A 51 0.55 -0.69 -2.60
CA ALA A 51 -0.51 -0.53 -1.60
C ALA A 51 -0.25 0.62 -0.61
N GLU A 52 -0.30 1.86 -1.11
CA GLU A 52 -0.04 3.09 -0.35
C GLU A 52 -1.31 3.71 0.23
N PHE A 53 -2.29 4.03 -0.63
CA PHE A 53 -3.67 4.49 -0.35
C PHE A 53 -3.92 5.10 1.05
N GLY A 54 -3.17 6.14 1.40
CA GLY A 54 -3.26 6.81 2.70
C GLY A 54 -2.58 8.17 2.67
N VAL A 55 -1.85 8.51 3.72
CA VAL A 55 -1.03 9.73 3.80
C VAL A 55 0.41 9.46 3.35
N ASP A 56 1.10 10.50 2.88
CA ASP A 56 2.54 10.41 2.60
C ASP A 56 3.35 10.46 3.90
N HIS A 57 3.80 9.29 4.37
CA HIS A 57 4.58 9.15 5.60
C HIS A 57 5.92 9.90 5.60
N THR A 58 6.40 10.37 4.44
CA THR A 58 7.62 11.18 4.34
C THR A 58 7.38 12.67 4.59
N LYS A 59 6.11 13.09 4.62
CA LYS A 59 5.69 14.49 4.74
C LYS A 59 4.85 14.77 5.98
N VAL A 60 4.58 13.75 6.79
CA VAL A 60 3.82 13.88 8.04
C VAL A 60 4.67 13.45 9.22
N GLN A 61 4.39 14.03 10.38
CA GLN A 61 4.93 13.53 11.63
C GLN A 61 4.11 12.33 12.06
N ILE A 62 4.78 11.19 12.22
CA ILE A 62 4.19 9.98 12.76
C ILE A 62 4.56 9.93 14.23
N CYS A 63 3.57 9.97 15.10
CA CYS A 63 3.78 9.60 16.50
C CYS A 63 3.93 8.07 16.55
N ASP A 64 4.73 7.54 17.47
CA ASP A 64 5.04 6.09 17.64
C ASP A 64 3.81 5.20 17.98
N MET A 65 2.60 5.70 17.74
CA MET A 65 1.30 5.06 17.86
C MET A 65 0.85 4.35 16.57
N ASP A 66 1.66 4.39 15.50
CA ASP A 66 1.33 3.72 14.23
C ASP A 66 1.65 2.21 14.26
N HIS A 67 2.32 1.72 15.31
CA HIS A 67 2.70 0.32 15.48
C HIS A 67 3.44 -0.27 14.26
N GLY A 68 4.33 0.52 13.62
CA GLY A 68 5.10 0.10 12.45
C GLY A 68 4.27 0.01 11.17
N PHE A 69 3.10 0.66 11.13
CA PHE A 69 2.24 0.73 9.95
C PHE A 69 2.98 1.33 8.75
N TYR A 70 3.74 2.42 8.95
CA TYR A 70 4.45 3.09 7.87
C TYR A 70 5.84 2.53 7.61
N GLU A 71 6.50 1.92 8.60
CA GLU A 71 7.82 1.30 8.43
C GLU A 71 7.81 0.25 7.31
N LYS A 72 6.81 -0.64 7.33
CA LYS A 72 6.63 -1.68 6.30
C LYS A 72 6.42 -1.09 4.90
N LYS A 73 5.72 0.05 4.80
CA LYS A 73 5.53 0.75 3.52
C LYS A 73 6.83 1.41 3.06
N ALA A 74 7.58 2.03 3.97
CA ALA A 74 8.88 2.61 3.67
C ALA A 74 9.86 1.55 3.13
N GLU A 75 9.86 0.34 3.70
CA GLU A 75 10.64 -0.79 3.20
C GLU A 75 10.26 -1.15 1.75
N ILE A 76 8.96 -1.23 1.45
CA ILE A 76 8.46 -1.49 0.11
C ILE A 76 8.86 -0.38 -0.88
N ARG A 77 8.78 0.89 -0.50
CA ARG A 77 9.22 2.01 -1.36
C ARG A 77 10.69 1.91 -1.71
N ARG A 78 11.55 1.71 -0.70
CA ARG A 78 13.00 1.53 -0.91
C ARG A 78 13.29 0.38 -1.86
N LEU A 79 12.56 -0.74 -1.73
CA LEU A 79 12.74 -1.88 -2.62
C LEU A 79 12.33 -1.54 -4.06
N ILE A 80 11.18 -0.92 -4.28
CA ILE A 80 10.70 -0.48 -5.61
C ILE A 80 11.73 0.46 -6.27
N GLU A 81 12.22 1.42 -5.50
CA GLU A 81 13.21 2.41 -5.96
C GLU A 81 14.56 1.76 -6.27
N SER A 82 15.03 0.82 -5.43
CA SER A 82 16.29 0.11 -5.65
C SER A 82 16.27 -0.80 -6.89
N GLU A 83 15.09 -1.30 -7.26
CA GLU A 83 14.90 -2.13 -8.45
C GLU A 83 14.63 -1.31 -9.72
N ASP A 84 14.60 0.02 -9.62
CA ASP A 84 14.31 0.95 -10.73
C ASP A 84 12.97 0.63 -11.44
N ILE A 85 11.95 0.27 -10.66
CA ILE A 85 10.62 -0.05 -11.21
C ILE A 85 9.84 1.26 -11.44
N PRO A 86 9.27 1.49 -12.64
CA PRO A 86 8.41 2.64 -12.88
C PRO A 86 7.18 2.62 -11.97
N HIS A 87 7.00 3.62 -11.10
CA HIS A 87 5.98 3.56 -10.06
C HIS A 87 5.19 4.87 -9.86
N THR A 88 4.06 4.77 -9.15
CA THR A 88 3.30 5.93 -8.66
C THR A 88 2.73 5.61 -7.29
N TYR A 89 3.12 6.39 -6.28
CA TYR A 89 2.52 6.34 -4.96
C TYR A 89 1.25 7.19 -4.94
N ILE A 90 0.13 6.58 -4.55
CA ILE A 90 -1.16 7.28 -4.42
C ILE A 90 -1.42 7.59 -2.94
N TYR A 91 -1.55 8.88 -2.65
CA TYR A 91 -1.94 9.39 -1.33
C TYR A 91 -3.38 9.92 -1.39
N CYS A 92 -4.34 9.06 -1.09
CA CYS A 92 -5.76 9.41 -1.10
C CYS A 92 -6.30 9.89 0.26
N ASN A 93 -5.42 10.09 1.25
CA ASN A 93 -5.77 10.49 2.61
C ASN A 93 -6.77 9.52 3.25
N PHE A 94 -7.81 10.05 3.91
CA PHE A 94 -8.77 9.27 4.66
C PHE A 94 -9.95 8.81 3.80
N LEU A 95 -10.30 7.52 3.94
CA LEU A 95 -11.54 6.98 3.38
C LEU A 95 -12.74 7.53 4.15
N MET A 96 -13.34 8.61 3.65
CA MET A 96 -14.35 9.40 4.36
C MET A 96 -15.54 8.55 4.82
N ARG A 97 -16.03 7.61 4.00
CA ARG A 97 -17.14 6.73 4.39
C ARG A 97 -16.86 5.92 5.65
N TYR A 98 -15.60 5.58 5.90
CA TYR A 98 -15.18 4.78 7.06
C TYR A 98 -14.78 5.66 8.25
N LEU A 99 -14.02 6.74 8.00
CA LEU A 99 -13.38 7.52 9.07
C LEU A 99 -14.14 8.79 9.49
N LEU A 100 -15.01 9.32 8.62
CA LEU A 100 -15.78 10.53 8.94
C LEU A 100 -16.82 10.30 10.06
N PRO A 101 -17.55 9.16 10.14
CA PRO A 101 -18.52 8.93 11.21
C PRO A 101 -17.90 9.02 12.61
N SER A 102 -16.63 8.62 12.78
CA SER A 102 -15.94 8.67 14.07
C SER A 102 -15.03 9.89 14.25
N LEU A 103 -14.99 10.79 13.25
CA LEU A 103 -13.99 11.88 13.18
C LEU A 103 -12.55 11.37 13.41
N VAL A 104 -12.23 10.19 12.89
CA VAL A 104 -10.91 9.54 13.03
C VAL A 104 -10.55 9.23 14.49
N GLN A 105 -11.53 9.11 15.39
CA GLN A 105 -11.32 8.71 16.77
C GLN A 105 -11.48 7.18 16.90
N PRO A 106 -10.41 6.45 17.28
CA PRO A 106 -10.48 4.99 17.42
C PRO A 106 -11.53 4.56 18.44
N GLY A 107 -12.32 3.53 18.10
CA GLY A 107 -13.30 2.93 19.01
C GLY A 107 -14.66 3.64 19.08
N LEU A 108 -14.88 4.70 18.28
CA LEU A 108 -16.16 5.37 18.16
C LEU A 108 -16.79 5.09 16.79
N ASP A 109 -18.12 4.98 16.74
CA ASP A 109 -18.91 4.84 15.49
C ASP A 109 -19.67 6.13 15.13
N ALA A 110 -19.64 7.12 16.02
CA ALA A 110 -20.29 8.42 15.87
C ALA A 110 -19.40 9.52 16.45
N PRO A 111 -19.60 10.80 16.07
CA PRO A 111 -18.84 11.90 16.65
C PRO A 111 -19.10 12.00 18.16
N PRO A 112 -18.13 12.46 18.97
CA PRO A 112 -18.36 12.75 20.38
C PRO A 112 -19.53 13.71 20.54
N ARG A 113 -20.35 13.46 21.56
CA ARG A 113 -21.55 14.26 21.86
C ARG A 113 -21.40 15.09 23.12
N ASP A 114 -20.19 15.18 23.67
CA ASP A 114 -19.93 15.95 24.88
C ASP A 114 -20.35 17.41 24.64
N GLU A 115 -21.11 17.98 25.57
CA GLU A 115 -21.52 19.38 25.51
C GLU A 115 -20.31 20.28 25.77
N VAL A 116 -20.12 21.28 24.90
CA VAL A 116 -19.13 22.36 25.07
C VAL A 116 -19.62 23.34 26.13
#